data_AF-A0A8H2VZZ3-F1
#
_entry.id   AF-A0A8H2VZZ3-F1
#
_cell.length_a   1.000
_cell.length_b   1.000
_cell.length_c   1.000
_cell.angle_alpha   90.00
_cell.angle_beta   90.00
_cell.angle_gamma   90.00
#
_symmetry.space_group_name_H-M   'P 1'
#
loop_
_entity.id
_entity.type
_entity.pdbx_description
1 polymer ?
#
loop_
_entity_poly.entity_id
_entity_poly.type
_entity_poly.pdbx_seq_one_letter_code
_entity_poly.pdbx_strand_id
1 'polypeptide(L)'
;MSIFRSFIALSRSSIFANSATVPVSQSILIPCSSFRLSLHSKDYSQCLPGTALSSTGITTSGTATSGTPTTTVPATTTGAASYPGVTLQSGYYWIRAVESPNFHSYLQASPTGKPGTALLADRSTAGQYQIVSGQLVQLVAPNTFLYANVQPPANSSAVKLSMTFNTTQNTFGTFAFSGDAVTWSVASISRPNLSAWLVCGAQELWINLGNYAYLTPTGCVDETIHYFNGATVD
;
A
#
# COMPACT_ATOMS: atom_id res chain seq x y z
N MET A 1 -7.15 -66.13 -8.49
CA MET A 1 -7.46 -66.44 -7.07
C MET A 1 -6.23 -66.08 -6.25
N SER A 2 -6.23 -65.29 -5.19
CA SER A 2 -7.20 -64.33 -4.63
C SER A 2 -6.40 -63.33 -3.80
N ILE A 3 -6.95 -62.13 -3.71
CA ILE A 3 -6.47 -60.95 -2.97
C ILE A 3 -6.71 -61.15 -1.48
N PHE A 4 -5.80 -60.68 -0.61
CA PHE A 4 -6.17 -60.17 0.71
C PHE A 4 -5.40 -58.89 1.06
N ARG A 5 -6.18 -57.90 1.49
CA ARG A 5 -5.80 -56.52 1.83
C ARG A 5 -5.25 -56.44 3.25
N SER A 6 -4.38 -55.45 3.51
CA SER A 6 -4.12 -54.98 4.87
C SER A 6 -4.34 -53.45 4.94
N PHE A 7 -4.99 -53.02 6.02
CA PHE A 7 -5.48 -51.67 6.29
C PHE A 7 -4.35 -50.76 6.81
N ILE A 8 -4.35 -49.49 6.40
CA ILE A 8 -3.55 -48.42 7.01
C ILE A 8 -4.51 -47.43 7.69
N ALA A 9 -4.26 -47.16 8.97
CA ALA A 9 -4.95 -46.18 9.77
C ALA A 9 -4.55 -44.75 9.36
N LEU A 10 -5.53 -43.86 9.16
CA LEU A 10 -5.28 -42.43 8.98
C LEU A 10 -5.18 -41.72 10.34
N SER A 11 -4.01 -41.15 10.61
CA SER A 11 -3.82 -40.13 11.65
C SER A 11 -4.19 -38.75 11.09
N ARG A 12 -4.73 -37.90 11.97
CA ARG A 12 -5.33 -36.59 11.71
C ARG A 12 -4.34 -35.63 11.03
N SER A 13 -4.70 -35.17 9.83
CA SER A 13 -4.05 -34.03 9.16
C SER A 13 -4.91 -32.78 9.32
N SER A 14 -4.28 -31.69 9.74
CA SER A 14 -4.81 -30.33 9.77
C SER A 14 -5.26 -29.90 8.37
N ILE A 15 -6.53 -29.55 8.22
CA ILE A 15 -7.18 -29.32 6.93
C ILE A 15 -6.96 -27.86 6.50
N PHE A 16 -5.88 -27.59 5.76
CA PHE A 16 -5.94 -26.66 4.64
C PHE A 16 -6.22 -27.52 3.40
N ALA A 17 -7.49 -27.63 3.01
CA ALA A 17 -7.87 -28.31 1.78
C ALA A 17 -7.81 -27.32 0.62
N ASN A 18 -6.70 -27.34 -0.13
CA ASN A 18 -6.72 -26.99 -1.55
C ASN A 18 -7.49 -28.11 -2.28
N SER A 19 -8.61 -27.80 -2.92
CA SER A 19 -9.27 -28.75 -3.82
C SER A 19 -8.97 -28.40 -5.27
N ALA A 20 -8.41 -29.39 -5.95
CA ALA A 20 -8.21 -29.47 -7.38
C ALA A 20 -9.54 -29.31 -8.17
N THR A 21 -9.40 -28.93 -9.43
CA THR A 21 -10.41 -29.01 -10.49
C THR A 21 -11.02 -30.41 -10.58
N VAL A 22 -12.33 -30.53 -10.34
CA VAL A 22 -13.14 -31.74 -10.55
C VAL A 22 -14.20 -31.43 -11.62
N PRO A 23 -14.42 -32.29 -12.63
CA PRO A 23 -15.46 -32.09 -13.63
C PRO A 23 -16.86 -32.26 -13.02
N VAL A 24 -17.81 -31.49 -13.58
CA VAL A 24 -19.19 -31.33 -13.11
C VAL A 24 -19.96 -32.66 -13.12
N SER A 25 -20.09 -33.30 -11.96
CA SER A 25 -21.26 -34.12 -11.57
C SER A 25 -21.02 -34.79 -10.22
N GLN A 26 -21.24 -34.04 -9.13
CA GLN A 26 -21.77 -34.50 -7.83
C GLN A 26 -21.61 -33.37 -6.80
N SER A 27 -22.71 -32.67 -6.53
CA SER A 27 -22.76 -31.55 -5.58
C SER A 27 -22.73 -32.08 -4.14
N ILE A 28 -21.59 -31.97 -3.46
CA ILE A 28 -21.49 -32.16 -2.01
C ILE A 28 -21.89 -30.85 -1.33
N LEU A 29 -23.10 -30.80 -0.76
CA LEU A 29 -23.54 -29.71 0.13
C LEU A 29 -22.95 -29.94 1.53
N ILE A 30 -21.94 -29.15 1.89
CA ILE A 30 -21.46 -29.07 3.29
C ILE A 30 -22.26 -27.96 3.99
N PRO A 31 -23.11 -28.26 4.98
CA PRO A 31 -23.82 -27.23 5.72
C PRO A 31 -22.83 -26.42 6.58
N CYS A 32 -22.87 -25.09 6.41
CA CYS A 32 -22.04 -24.12 7.12
C CYS A 32 -22.63 -23.95 8.55
N SER A 33 -22.32 -24.86 9.48
CA SER A 33 -22.98 -24.96 10.78
C SER A 33 -22.56 -23.89 11.80
N SER A 34 -21.55 -23.06 11.52
CA SER A 34 -21.07 -22.00 12.44
C SER A 34 -20.40 -20.81 11.74
N PHE A 35 -20.53 -20.69 10.41
CA PHE A 35 -19.88 -19.68 9.59
C PHE A 35 -20.92 -19.00 8.68
N ARG A 36 -20.69 -17.74 8.25
CA ARG A 36 -21.57 -17.08 7.27
C ARG A 36 -21.11 -17.42 5.85
N LEU A 37 -22.08 -17.68 4.96
CA LEU A 37 -21.83 -17.89 3.54
C LEU A 37 -21.58 -16.54 2.86
N SER A 38 -20.45 -16.38 2.17
CA SER A 38 -20.15 -15.22 1.35
C SER A 38 -19.96 -15.62 -0.11
N LEU A 39 -20.83 -15.11 -1.01
CA LEU A 39 -20.72 -15.31 -2.46
C LEU A 39 -19.73 -14.31 -3.04
N HIS A 40 -18.67 -14.80 -3.70
CA HIS A 40 -17.69 -13.93 -4.38
C HIS A 40 -17.88 -13.91 -5.91
N SER A 41 -18.49 -14.95 -6.49
CA SER A 41 -18.91 -15.01 -7.90
C SER A 41 -20.04 -16.02 -8.09
N LYS A 42 -20.57 -16.16 -9.32
CA LYS A 42 -21.65 -17.13 -9.62
C LYS A 42 -21.28 -18.58 -9.30
N ASP A 43 -19.99 -18.92 -9.30
CA ASP A 43 -19.51 -20.30 -9.14
C ASP A 43 -18.66 -20.49 -7.87
N TYR A 44 -18.52 -19.46 -7.02
CA TYR A 44 -17.64 -19.54 -5.85
C TYR A 44 -18.30 -18.93 -4.59
N SER A 45 -18.37 -19.77 -3.55
CA SER A 45 -18.86 -19.40 -2.22
C SER A 45 -17.90 -19.91 -1.15
N GLN A 46 -17.60 -19.10 -0.13
CA GLN A 46 -16.77 -19.50 1.01
C GLN A 46 -17.42 -19.15 2.34
N CYS A 47 -17.15 -19.98 3.36
CA CYS A 47 -17.61 -19.79 4.74
C CYS A 47 -16.61 -18.92 5.51
N LEU A 48 -17.05 -17.76 6.03
CA LEU A 48 -16.22 -16.85 6.84
C LEU A 48 -16.68 -16.83 8.31
N PRO A 49 -15.76 -16.79 9.29
CA PRO A 49 -16.12 -16.76 10.70
C PRO A 49 -16.72 -15.40 11.03
N GLY A 50 -18.00 -15.40 11.43
CA GLY A 50 -18.70 -14.20 11.88
C GLY A 50 -18.64 -14.08 13.39
N THR A 51 -18.14 -12.96 13.90
CA THR A 51 -18.25 -12.60 15.32
C THR A 51 -19.73 -12.44 15.69
N ALA A 52 -20.20 -13.27 16.63
CA ALA A 52 -21.52 -13.13 17.22
C ALA A 52 -21.58 -11.85 18.08
N LEU A 53 -22.50 -10.94 17.77
CA LEU A 53 -22.86 -9.84 18.66
C LEU A 53 -23.91 -10.35 19.65
N SER A 54 -23.52 -10.45 20.93
CA SER A 54 -24.44 -10.76 22.03
C SER A 54 -25.36 -9.57 22.29
N SER A 55 -26.65 -9.79 22.09
CA SER A 55 -27.73 -8.91 22.52
C SER A 55 -28.08 -9.19 23.99
N THR A 56 -27.93 -8.21 24.87
CA THR A 56 -28.60 -8.22 26.18
C THR A 56 -29.57 -7.06 26.22
N GLY A 57 -30.85 -7.36 26.04
CA GLY A 57 -31.94 -6.45 26.36
C GLY A 57 -32.25 -6.50 27.85
N ILE A 58 -32.54 -5.34 28.45
CA ILE A 58 -33.22 -5.22 29.75
C ILE A 58 -34.25 -4.08 29.65
N THR A 59 -35.43 -4.36 30.19
CA THR A 59 -36.72 -3.68 30.08
C THR A 59 -36.89 -2.52 31.09
N THR A 60 -37.55 -1.41 30.67
CA THR A 60 -38.49 -0.45 31.35
C THR A 60 -38.33 -0.12 32.86
N SER A 61 -38.47 1.11 33.40
CA SER A 61 -39.49 2.17 33.24
C SER A 61 -39.07 3.48 33.96
N GLY A 62 -39.59 4.64 33.52
CA GLY A 62 -40.10 5.69 34.42
C GLY A 62 -39.35 7.03 34.57
N THR A 63 -39.99 8.10 34.06
CA THR A 63 -40.33 9.37 34.74
C THR A 63 -40.05 10.61 33.87
N ALA A 64 -41.10 11.40 33.68
CA ALA A 64 -41.14 12.63 32.91
C ALA A 64 -40.37 13.78 33.59
N THR A 65 -39.67 14.60 32.81
CA THR A 65 -39.50 16.03 33.11
C THR A 65 -39.28 16.83 31.82
N SER A 66 -40.00 17.94 31.74
CA SER A 66 -40.02 18.96 30.69
C SER A 66 -38.65 19.60 30.44
N GLY A 67 -38.24 19.68 29.18
CA GLY A 67 -37.03 20.40 28.75
C GLY A 67 -37.13 20.83 27.29
N THR A 68 -37.10 22.14 27.07
CA THR A 68 -37.13 22.88 25.80
C THR A 68 -36.19 22.30 24.73
N PRO A 69 -36.60 22.20 23.45
CA PRO A 69 -35.70 21.77 22.38
C PRO A 69 -34.74 22.91 22.03
N THR A 70 -33.52 22.87 22.58
CA THR A 70 -32.38 23.62 22.03
C THR A 70 -31.84 22.82 20.85
N THR A 71 -32.01 23.35 19.64
CA THR A 71 -31.37 22.85 18.43
C THR A 71 -29.87 23.13 18.52
N THR A 72 -29.13 22.24 19.19
CA THR A 72 -27.67 22.22 19.11
C THR A 72 -27.32 21.61 17.77
N VAL A 73 -27.09 22.47 16.78
CA VAL A 73 -26.41 22.12 15.53
C VAL A 73 -25.12 21.39 15.92
N PRO A 74 -24.83 20.18 15.40
CA PRO A 74 -23.51 19.61 15.54
C PRO A 74 -22.56 20.60 14.87
N ALA A 75 -21.71 21.25 15.66
CA ALA A 75 -20.60 22.03 15.14
C ALA A 75 -19.79 21.08 14.25
N THR A 76 -19.96 21.22 12.94
CA THR A 76 -19.05 20.62 11.98
C THR A 76 -17.75 21.38 12.17
N THR A 77 -16.86 20.83 12.98
CA THR A 77 -15.46 21.26 13.00
C THR A 77 -14.85 20.85 11.67
N THR A 78 -15.18 21.58 10.61
CA THR A 78 -14.49 21.54 9.33
C THR A 78 -13.15 22.24 9.51
N GLY A 79 -12.16 21.46 9.93
CA GLY A 79 -10.75 21.85 9.99
C GLY A 79 -9.92 20.58 10.18
N ALA A 80 -9.02 20.16 9.30
CA ALA A 80 -8.51 20.72 8.05
C ALA A 80 -8.45 19.62 6.98
N ALA A 81 -8.93 19.87 5.77
CA ALA A 81 -8.53 19.05 4.62
C ALA A 81 -7.25 19.64 4.04
N SER A 82 -6.10 19.21 4.55
CA SER A 82 -4.78 19.57 4.03
C SER A 82 -3.83 18.43 4.39
N TYR A 83 -3.61 17.44 3.53
CA TYR A 83 -2.68 17.41 2.39
C TYR A 83 -2.68 15.95 1.88
N PRO A 84 -2.46 15.61 0.59
CA PRO A 84 -3.13 16.13 -0.61
C PRO A 84 -4.64 15.75 -0.65
N GLY A 85 -5.17 15.21 0.45
CA GLY A 85 -6.50 14.61 0.55
C GLY A 85 -6.41 13.08 0.51
N VAL A 86 -7.43 12.39 1.05
CA VAL A 86 -7.50 10.92 1.07
C VAL A 86 -8.02 10.31 -0.23
N THR A 87 -8.52 11.16 -1.13
CA THR A 87 -9.03 10.79 -2.45
C THR A 87 -8.05 11.23 -3.51
N LEU A 88 -7.76 10.33 -4.45
CA LEU A 88 -6.86 10.60 -5.57
C LEU A 88 -7.43 11.70 -6.47
N GLN A 89 -6.63 12.74 -6.72
CA GLN A 89 -6.94 13.81 -7.63
C GLN A 89 -6.76 13.34 -9.07
N SER A 90 -7.60 13.85 -9.98
CA SER A 90 -7.54 13.46 -11.39
C SER A 90 -6.16 13.72 -11.99
N GLY A 91 -5.62 12.71 -12.67
CA GLY A 91 -4.30 12.74 -13.29
C GLY A 91 -3.12 12.51 -12.34
N TYR A 92 -3.34 12.34 -11.03
CA TYR A 92 -2.28 11.98 -10.08
C TYR A 92 -2.30 10.49 -9.78
N TYR A 93 -1.23 10.02 -9.13
CA TYR A 93 -1.09 8.66 -8.64
C TYR A 93 -0.57 8.63 -7.22
N TRP A 94 -0.98 7.60 -6.46
CA TRP A 94 -0.18 7.20 -5.30
C TRP A 94 1.09 6.51 -5.80
N ILE A 95 2.18 6.56 -5.05
CA ILE A 95 3.38 5.74 -5.32
C ILE A 95 3.66 4.93 -4.07
N ARG A 96 3.85 3.61 -4.22
CA ARG A 96 4.03 2.69 -3.11
C ARG A 96 5.02 1.58 -3.43
N ALA A 97 5.59 0.96 -2.41
CA ALA A 97 6.33 -0.29 -2.56
C ALA A 97 5.38 -1.49 -2.76
N VAL A 98 5.81 -2.45 -3.57
CA VAL A 98 5.03 -3.64 -3.96
C VAL A 98 5.62 -4.95 -3.45
N GLU A 99 6.61 -4.87 -2.57
CA GLU A 99 7.26 -6.04 -1.96
C GLU A 99 7.60 -5.82 -0.49
N SER A 100 7.95 -6.91 0.20
CA SER A 100 8.37 -6.85 1.60
C SER A 100 9.81 -6.33 1.73
N PRO A 101 10.15 -5.61 2.83
CA PRO A 101 9.29 -5.34 4.00
C PRO A 101 8.40 -4.11 3.87
N ASN A 102 8.51 -3.30 2.81
CA ASN A 102 7.78 -2.04 2.69
C ASN A 102 6.44 -2.16 1.96
N PHE A 103 5.88 -3.37 1.87
CA PHE A 103 4.67 -3.63 1.09
C PHE A 103 3.55 -2.69 1.52
N HIS A 104 3.02 -1.93 0.55
CA HIS A 104 2.00 -0.90 0.78
C HIS A 104 2.45 0.28 1.67
N SER A 105 3.75 0.52 1.79
CA SER A 105 4.28 1.80 2.27
C SER A 105 4.32 2.80 1.12
N TYR A 106 3.91 4.04 1.40
CA TYR A 106 3.66 5.07 0.40
C TYR A 106 4.73 6.15 0.41
N LEU A 107 5.09 6.60 -0.79
CA LEU A 107 6.00 7.72 -1.00
C LEU A 107 5.40 9.00 -0.43
N GLN A 108 6.23 9.73 0.31
CA GLN A 108 5.88 10.99 0.93
C GLN A 108 7.12 11.84 1.22
N ALA A 109 6.91 13.13 1.47
CA ALA A 109 7.93 14.02 2.00
C ALA A 109 7.87 14.04 3.54
N SER A 110 9.02 14.22 4.18
CA SER A 110 9.14 14.39 5.63
C SER A 110 9.88 15.69 5.95
N PRO A 111 9.22 16.67 6.62
CA PRO A 111 7.84 16.64 7.13
C PRO A 111 6.76 16.58 6.04
N THR A 112 5.61 15.99 6.35
CA THR A 112 4.49 15.85 5.40
C THR A 112 4.13 17.18 4.78
N GLY A 113 4.17 17.21 3.45
CA GLY A 113 3.80 18.36 2.66
C GLY A 113 4.70 19.58 2.71
N LYS A 114 5.94 19.38 3.17
CA LYS A 114 6.98 20.40 3.18
C LYS A 114 8.23 19.86 2.51
N PRO A 115 9.13 20.74 2.03
CA PRO A 115 10.44 20.31 1.58
C PRO A 115 11.15 19.49 2.66
N GLY A 116 11.81 18.40 2.25
CA GLY A 116 12.46 17.49 3.17
C GLY A 116 12.76 16.12 2.57
N THR A 117 13.05 15.14 3.42
CA THR A 117 13.49 13.81 2.97
C THR A 117 12.35 13.03 2.32
N ALA A 118 12.65 12.27 1.26
CA ALA A 118 11.68 11.34 0.70
C ALA A 118 11.66 10.03 1.50
N LEU A 119 10.48 9.58 1.92
CA LEU A 119 10.29 8.36 2.71
C LEU A 119 9.28 7.42 2.05
N LEU A 120 9.38 6.12 2.37
CA LEU A 120 8.26 5.18 2.26
C LEU A 120 7.66 4.93 3.65
N ALA A 121 6.48 5.46 3.91
CA ALA A 121 5.86 5.37 5.24
C ALA A 121 4.35 5.13 5.16
N ASP A 122 3.66 5.22 6.30
CA ASP A 122 2.25 4.91 6.43
C ASP A 122 1.38 5.70 5.44
N ARG A 123 0.32 5.04 4.97
CA ARG A 123 -0.61 5.53 3.97
C ARG A 123 -1.37 6.80 4.37
N SER A 124 -1.49 7.09 5.67
CA SER A 124 -2.20 8.29 6.19
C SER A 124 -1.61 9.62 5.72
N THR A 125 -0.34 9.61 5.32
CA THR A 125 0.40 10.79 4.84
C THR A 125 0.94 10.61 3.42
N ALA A 126 0.39 9.66 2.67
CA ALA A 126 0.77 9.36 1.29
C ALA A 126 0.70 10.62 0.39
N GLY A 127 1.73 10.82 -0.42
CA GLY A 127 1.71 11.84 -1.46
C GLY A 127 0.93 11.41 -2.70
N GLN A 128 0.47 12.39 -3.45
CA GLN A 128 -0.09 12.19 -4.79
C GLN A 128 0.85 12.81 -5.82
N TYR A 129 1.14 12.07 -6.88
CA TYR A 129 2.28 12.32 -7.76
C TYR A 129 1.92 12.32 -9.24
N GLN A 130 2.69 13.08 -10.00
CA GLN A 130 2.75 13.05 -11.46
C GLN A 130 4.21 13.02 -11.90
N ILE A 131 4.46 12.55 -13.12
CA ILE A 131 5.74 12.78 -13.80
C ILE A 131 5.49 13.74 -14.95
N VAL A 132 6.06 14.94 -14.86
CA VAL A 132 5.91 16.01 -15.86
C VAL A 132 7.29 16.34 -16.41
N SER A 133 7.50 16.15 -17.72
CA SER A 133 8.77 16.45 -18.39
C SER A 133 10.00 15.84 -17.69
N GLY A 134 9.87 14.61 -17.18
CA GLY A 134 10.96 13.92 -16.49
C GLY A 134 11.12 14.26 -15.01
N GLN A 135 10.28 15.13 -14.45
CA GLN A 135 10.30 15.49 -13.04
C GLN A 135 9.17 14.77 -12.30
N LEU A 136 9.50 14.08 -11.21
CA LEU A 136 8.49 13.58 -10.27
C LEU A 136 7.97 14.75 -9.41
N VAL A 137 6.69 15.07 -9.55
CA VAL A 137 5.99 16.22 -8.95
C VAL A 137 5.00 15.70 -7.92
N GLN A 138 5.08 16.20 -6.69
CA GLN A 138 4.12 15.94 -5.62
C GLN A 138 3.12 17.08 -5.52
N LEU A 139 1.83 16.76 -5.50
CA LEU A 139 0.77 17.72 -5.19
C LEU A 139 0.74 18.02 -3.69
N VAL A 140 0.77 19.31 -3.35
CA VAL A 140 0.72 19.79 -1.96
C VAL A 140 -0.63 20.39 -1.60
N ALA A 141 -1.06 21.26 -2.48
CA ALA A 141 -2.32 21.97 -2.48
C ALA A 141 -2.62 22.33 -3.94
N PRO A 142 -3.82 22.82 -4.30
CA PRO A 142 -4.10 23.25 -5.66
C PRO A 142 -3.00 24.18 -6.19
N ASN A 143 -2.37 23.77 -7.30
CA ASN A 143 -1.26 24.49 -7.95
C ASN A 143 -0.01 24.73 -7.09
N THR A 144 0.14 24.01 -5.97
CA THR A 144 1.34 24.04 -5.12
C THR A 144 2.00 22.68 -5.16
N PHE A 145 3.31 22.66 -5.42
CA PHE A 145 4.04 21.44 -5.70
C PHE A 145 5.34 21.35 -4.92
N LEU A 146 5.76 20.11 -4.67
CA LEU A 146 7.15 19.76 -4.39
C LEU A 146 7.70 18.90 -5.52
N TYR A 147 9.01 18.94 -5.69
CA TYR A 147 9.72 18.26 -6.75
C TYR A 147 10.75 17.31 -6.15
N ALA A 148 10.72 16.06 -6.58
CA ALA A 148 11.73 15.09 -6.18
C ALA A 148 13.10 15.51 -6.71
N ASN A 149 14.07 15.59 -5.81
CA ASN A 149 15.43 16.03 -6.05
C ASN A 149 16.39 14.92 -5.66
N VAL A 150 17.08 14.37 -6.65
CA VAL A 150 18.18 13.42 -6.45
C VAL A 150 19.48 14.19 -6.35
N GLN A 151 20.27 13.90 -5.32
CA GLN A 151 21.58 14.49 -5.16
C GLN A 151 22.61 13.77 -6.05
N PRO A 152 23.49 14.50 -6.75
CA PRO A 152 24.64 13.90 -7.43
C PRO A 152 25.50 13.08 -6.46
N PRO A 153 26.22 12.05 -6.96
CA PRO A 153 27.10 11.25 -6.12
C PRO A 153 28.19 12.12 -5.49
N ALA A 154 28.41 11.97 -4.19
CA ALA A 154 29.46 12.70 -3.48
C ALA A 154 30.88 12.32 -3.94
N ASN A 155 31.04 11.10 -4.48
CA ASN A 155 32.28 10.58 -5.07
C ASN A 155 31.97 9.35 -5.95
N SER A 156 32.99 8.84 -6.65
CA SER A 156 32.85 7.68 -7.56
C SER A 156 32.51 6.35 -6.88
N SER A 157 32.62 6.27 -5.56
CA SER A 157 32.33 5.06 -4.78
C SER A 157 30.91 5.07 -4.19
N ALA A 158 30.09 6.07 -4.51
CA ALA A 158 28.71 6.13 -4.05
C ALA A 158 27.91 4.93 -4.58
N VAL A 159 27.24 4.21 -3.68
CA VAL A 159 26.39 3.05 -4.01
C VAL A 159 24.90 3.39 -4.02
N LYS A 160 24.54 4.59 -3.58
CA LYS A 160 23.17 5.10 -3.53
C LYS A 160 23.13 6.61 -3.62
N LEU A 161 22.02 7.17 -4.08
CA LEU A 161 21.79 8.63 -4.14
C LEU A 161 20.57 9.01 -3.31
N SER A 162 20.69 10.08 -2.51
CA SER A 162 19.58 10.55 -1.69
C SER A 162 18.52 11.20 -2.55
N MET A 163 17.26 11.04 -2.13
CA MET A 163 16.13 11.76 -2.69
C MET A 163 15.47 12.64 -1.63
N THR A 164 15.19 13.88 -2.01
CA THR A 164 14.48 14.87 -1.19
C THR A 164 13.35 15.47 -2.00
N PHE A 165 12.38 16.10 -1.35
CA PHE A 165 11.40 16.95 -2.00
C PHE A 165 11.75 18.42 -1.75
N ASN A 166 11.70 19.24 -2.79
CA ASN A 166 12.05 20.66 -2.72
C ASN A 166 11.05 21.52 -3.50
N THR A 167 11.04 22.83 -3.26
CA THR A 167 10.23 23.79 -4.02
C THR A 167 10.80 24.11 -5.40
N THR A 168 12.05 23.70 -5.66
CA THR A 168 12.74 23.87 -6.94
C THR A 168 12.87 22.54 -7.65
N GLN A 169 12.63 22.53 -8.97
CA GLN A 169 12.80 21.35 -9.81
C GLN A 169 14.26 20.89 -9.82
N ASN A 170 14.44 19.57 -9.88
CA ASN A 170 15.74 18.97 -9.98
C ASN A 170 16.23 19.03 -11.43
N THR A 171 17.53 19.24 -11.60
CA THR A 171 18.19 19.23 -12.92
C THR A 171 19.08 18.00 -13.12
N PHE A 172 19.13 17.10 -12.14
CA PHE A 172 19.98 15.92 -12.10
C PHE A 172 19.17 14.63 -12.25
N GLY A 173 19.01 14.22 -13.50
CA GLY A 173 18.34 12.98 -13.88
C GLY A 173 16.90 13.19 -14.30
N THR A 174 16.21 12.07 -14.53
CA THR A 174 14.90 12.02 -15.16
C THR A 174 14.14 10.85 -14.58
N PHE A 175 12.94 11.14 -14.07
CA PHE A 175 11.95 10.18 -13.64
C PHE A 175 11.06 9.78 -14.83
N ALA A 176 10.63 8.52 -14.87
CA ALA A 176 9.64 8.05 -15.82
C ALA A 176 8.83 6.88 -15.23
N PHE A 177 7.62 6.68 -15.75
CA PHE A 177 6.90 5.43 -15.54
C PHE A 177 7.28 4.43 -16.65
N SER A 178 7.58 3.20 -16.26
CA SER A 178 7.79 2.08 -17.18
C SER A 178 6.83 0.95 -16.77
N GLY A 179 5.71 0.83 -17.48
CA GLY A 179 4.55 0.16 -16.89
C GLY A 179 4.07 0.95 -15.68
N ASP A 180 3.89 0.30 -14.53
CA ASP A 180 3.57 0.94 -13.26
C ASP A 180 4.79 1.33 -12.43
N ALA A 181 5.97 0.78 -12.72
CA ALA A 181 7.19 1.07 -11.99
C ALA A 181 7.65 2.53 -12.18
N VAL A 182 8.07 3.17 -11.09
CA VAL A 182 8.80 4.43 -11.13
C VAL A 182 10.27 4.14 -11.39
N THR A 183 10.80 4.76 -12.43
CA THR A 183 12.20 4.65 -12.84
C THR A 183 12.89 5.98 -12.71
N TRP A 184 14.21 5.94 -12.51
CA TRP A 184 15.05 7.13 -12.55
C TRP A 184 16.35 6.84 -13.31
N SER A 185 16.80 7.80 -14.11
CA SER A 185 18.04 7.70 -14.88
C SER A 185 18.74 9.04 -15.00
N VAL A 186 20.04 9.03 -15.28
CA VAL A 186 20.82 10.22 -15.65
C VAL A 186 21.92 9.80 -16.62
N ALA A 187 22.22 10.67 -17.59
CA ALA A 187 23.19 10.33 -18.66
C ALA A 187 24.59 9.97 -18.13
N SER A 188 24.99 10.54 -16.98
CA SER A 188 26.32 10.33 -16.41
C SER A 188 26.46 9.05 -15.59
N ILE A 189 25.39 8.29 -15.34
CA ILE A 189 25.41 7.09 -14.50
C ILE A 189 24.62 5.97 -15.18
N SER A 190 25.32 4.93 -15.62
CA SER A 190 24.69 3.70 -16.08
C SER A 190 24.30 2.83 -14.88
N ARG A 191 23.04 2.39 -14.84
CA ARG A 191 22.51 1.51 -13.79
C ARG A 191 22.02 0.21 -14.41
N PRO A 192 22.22 -0.95 -13.76
CA PRO A 192 21.73 -2.22 -14.27
C PRO A 192 20.20 -2.31 -14.23
N ASN A 193 19.56 -1.61 -13.29
CA ASN A 193 18.11 -1.54 -13.15
C ASN A 193 17.68 -0.11 -12.79
N LEU A 194 16.87 0.52 -13.66
CA LEU A 194 16.38 1.88 -13.46
C LEU A 194 15.25 1.98 -12.42
N SER A 195 14.55 0.87 -12.14
CA SER A 195 13.49 0.79 -11.13
C SER A 195 13.98 0.29 -9.77
N ALA A 196 15.29 0.14 -9.58
CA ALA A 196 15.85 -0.29 -8.30
C ALA A 196 15.92 0.88 -7.31
N TRP A 197 15.29 0.72 -6.15
CA TRP A 197 15.32 1.69 -5.06
C TRP A 197 15.89 1.02 -3.82
N LEU A 198 16.32 1.84 -2.86
CA LEU A 198 16.71 1.39 -1.53
C LEU A 198 15.84 2.13 -0.51
N VAL A 199 15.31 1.38 0.44
CA VAL A 199 14.76 1.96 1.68
C VAL A 199 15.77 1.74 2.78
N CYS A 200 16.25 2.82 3.38
CA CYS A 200 17.34 2.78 4.35
C CYS A 200 16.96 3.44 5.67
N GLY A 201 17.52 2.94 6.77
CA GLY A 201 17.44 3.60 8.08
C GLY A 201 16.01 3.93 8.49
N ALA A 202 15.71 5.22 8.64
CA ALA A 202 14.39 5.73 9.04
C ALA A 202 13.39 5.80 7.85
N GLN A 203 13.31 4.73 7.07
CA GLN A 203 12.44 4.62 5.90
C GLN A 203 12.75 5.58 4.75
N GLU A 204 13.98 6.09 4.69
CA GLU A 204 14.41 7.01 3.66
C GLU A 204 14.50 6.29 2.31
N LEU A 205 13.99 6.92 1.26
CA LEU A 205 14.04 6.38 -0.09
C LEU A 205 15.24 6.93 -0.85
N TRP A 206 16.02 6.01 -1.41
CA TRP A 206 17.26 6.28 -2.14
C TRP A 206 17.22 5.59 -3.51
N ILE A 207 17.96 6.16 -4.46
CA ILE A 207 18.26 5.48 -5.73
C ILE A 207 19.31 4.40 -5.48
N ASN A 208 19.05 3.15 -5.91
CA ASN A 208 20.08 2.11 -5.90
C ASN A 208 21.02 2.27 -7.11
N LEU A 209 22.33 2.46 -6.89
CA LEU A 209 23.31 2.47 -7.99
C LEU A 209 23.93 1.08 -8.25
N GLY A 210 23.73 0.12 -7.35
CA GLY A 210 24.18 -1.25 -7.47
C GLY A 210 23.21 -2.15 -8.22
N ASN A 211 23.44 -3.46 -8.09
CA ASN A 211 22.55 -4.47 -8.63
C ASN A 211 21.42 -4.75 -7.64
N TYR A 212 20.20 -4.83 -8.14
CA TYR A 212 19.03 -5.07 -7.32
C TYR A 212 19.08 -6.46 -6.67
N ALA A 213 18.78 -6.53 -5.36
CA ALA A 213 18.81 -7.75 -4.54
C ALA A 213 20.18 -8.43 -4.44
N TYR A 214 21.27 -7.71 -4.76
CA TYR A 214 22.63 -8.23 -4.67
C TYR A 214 23.58 -7.18 -4.09
N LEU A 215 24.28 -7.54 -3.01
CA LEU A 215 25.14 -6.62 -2.24
C LEU A 215 24.40 -5.35 -1.79
N THR A 216 23.13 -5.49 -1.41
CA THR A 216 22.32 -4.44 -0.80
C THR A 216 23.10 -3.80 0.36
N PRO A 217 23.28 -2.47 0.38
CA PRO A 217 24.02 -1.80 1.44
C PRO A 217 23.46 -2.13 2.83
N THR A 218 24.34 -2.36 3.80
CA THR A 218 23.95 -2.63 5.19
C THR A 218 23.02 -1.53 5.73
N GLY A 219 21.91 -1.93 6.36
CA GLY A 219 20.89 -1.02 6.88
C GLY A 219 19.93 -0.49 5.82
N CYS A 220 19.96 -1.05 4.62
CA CYS A 220 18.99 -0.82 3.56
C CYS A 220 18.32 -2.14 3.12
N VAL A 221 17.16 -2.01 2.49
CA VAL A 221 16.49 -3.07 1.75
C VAL A 221 16.28 -2.61 0.31
N ASP A 222 16.40 -3.53 -0.64
CA ASP A 222 16.04 -3.29 -2.03
C ASP A 222 14.53 -3.25 -2.17
N GLU A 223 14.06 -2.29 -2.97
CA GLU A 223 12.64 -2.10 -3.22
C GLU A 223 12.40 -1.69 -4.67
N THR A 224 11.19 -1.95 -5.13
CA THR A 224 10.60 -1.36 -6.33
C THR A 224 9.37 -0.55 -5.91
N ILE A 225 9.21 0.63 -6.49
CA ILE A 225 8.06 1.50 -6.21
C ILE A 225 7.24 1.69 -7.47
N HIS A 226 5.93 1.62 -7.32
CA HIS A 226 4.98 1.57 -8.42
C HIS A 226 3.88 2.59 -8.18
N TYR A 227 3.34 3.14 -9.26
CA TYR A 227 2.14 3.93 -9.16
C TYR A 227 0.96 3.03 -8.78
N PHE A 228 0.01 3.60 -8.03
CA PHE A 228 -1.27 3.00 -7.73
C PHE A 228 -2.37 4.04 -7.98
N ASN A 229 -3.43 3.63 -8.68
CA ASN A 229 -4.50 4.51 -9.17
C ASN A 229 -5.84 4.24 -8.48
N GLY A 230 -5.84 3.56 -7.33
CA GLY A 230 -7.03 3.41 -6.50
C GLY A 230 -7.57 4.76 -6.04
N ALA A 231 -8.89 4.88 -5.90
CA ALA A 231 -9.53 6.10 -5.44
C ALA A 231 -9.00 6.56 -4.07
N THR A 232 -8.63 5.60 -3.23
CA THR A 232 -7.92 5.78 -1.95
C THR A 232 -6.71 4.85 -1.90
N VAL A 233 -5.78 5.13 -1.00
CA VAL A 233 -4.75 4.17 -0.56
C VAL A 233 -5.39 2.89 -0.01
N ASP A 234 -4.68 1.77 -0.09
CA ASP A 234 -5.11 0.44 0.38
C ASP A 234 -4.43 -0.05 1.67
#